data_AF-F8FGT7-F1
#
_entry.id   AF-F8FGT7-F1
#
_cell.length_a   1.000
_cell.length_b   1.000
_cell.length_c   1.000
_cell.angle_alpha   90.00
_cell.angle_beta   90.00
_cell.angle_gamma   90.00
#
_symmetry.space_group_name_H-M   'P 1'
#
loop_
_entity.id
_entity.type
_entity.pdbx_description
1 polymer ?
#
loop_
_entity_poly.entity_id
_entity_poly.type
_entity_poly.pdbx_seq_one_letter_code
_entity_poly.pdbx_strand_id
1 'polypeptide(L)'
;MLLASRRPVRLLPLTMLGRSTFGWMNTLGLFAAPRNSVVGRAMRRRPDPIFGLELRELIGTGRIRWKPEVTGAEGERVRFADGSEEQPAAVIWATGFRPDLGWIDVEGAADELGLPRHHRGVSPVAGLYFAGLPWQHTRSSALICGAGRDAAYAAEHIAAYLQDHRPI
;
A
#
# COMPACT_ATOMS: atom_id res chain seq x y z
N MET A 1 20.93 -2.02 -17.48
CA MET A 1 19.74 -2.69 -16.89
C MET A 1 18.49 -2.04 -17.44
N LEU A 2 17.41 -2.80 -17.67
CA LEU A 2 16.12 -2.27 -18.13
C LEU A 2 15.14 -2.26 -16.96
N LEU A 3 14.36 -1.18 -16.83
CA LEU A 3 13.20 -1.12 -15.95
C LEU A 3 11.99 -0.82 -16.82
N ALA A 4 10.92 -1.60 -16.68
CA ALA A 4 9.68 -1.40 -17.42
C ALA A 4 8.51 -1.18 -16.47
N SER A 5 7.70 -0.16 -16.70
CA SER A 5 6.50 0.09 -15.91
C SER A 5 5.40 0.78 -16.71
N ARG A 6 4.13 0.43 -16.45
CA ARG A 6 2.97 1.07 -17.09
C ARG A 6 2.82 2.54 -16.72
N ARG A 7 3.23 2.92 -15.51
CA ARG A 7 3.14 4.28 -15.00
C ARG A 7 4.49 4.77 -14.51
N PRO A 8 4.77 6.08 -14.59
CA PRO A 8 5.92 6.66 -13.92
C PRO A 8 5.84 6.39 -12.42
N VAL A 9 6.97 6.02 -11.83
CA VAL A 9 7.09 5.85 -10.37
C VAL A 9 7.25 7.21 -9.70
N ARG A 10 6.53 7.42 -8.60
CA ARG A 10 6.67 8.64 -7.80
C ARG A 10 7.79 8.45 -6.79
N LEU A 11 8.86 9.20 -6.96
CA LEU A 11 10.02 9.17 -6.06
C LEU A 11 9.95 10.32 -5.05
N LEU A 12 10.37 10.06 -3.82
CA LEU A 12 10.45 11.04 -2.75
C LEU A 12 11.75 10.82 -1.98
N PRO A 13 12.51 11.87 -1.61
CA PRO A 13 13.76 11.66 -0.90
C PRO A 13 13.55 11.00 0.47
N LEU A 14 14.56 10.27 0.95
CA LEU A 14 14.56 9.70 2.30
C LEU A 14 14.70 10.78 3.37
N THR A 15 15.43 11.86 3.05
CA THR A 15 15.69 13.00 3.93
C THR A 15 15.33 14.32 3.25
N MET A 16 14.80 15.25 4.03
CA MET A 16 14.51 16.62 3.63
C MET A 16 14.97 17.56 4.74
N LEU A 17 15.78 18.57 4.40
CA LEU A 17 16.26 19.58 5.36
C LEU A 17 16.90 18.96 6.63
N GLY A 18 17.74 17.94 6.47
CA GLY A 18 18.44 17.28 7.58
C GLY A 18 17.61 16.32 8.44
N ARG A 19 16.32 16.15 8.15
CA ARG A 19 15.43 15.19 8.85
C ARG A 19 14.83 14.18 7.88
N SER A 20 14.48 12.98 8.35
CA SER A 20 13.79 12.00 7.50
C SER A 20 12.43 12.51 7.03
N THR A 21 12.05 12.16 5.81
CA THR A 21 10.73 12.50 5.24
C THR A 21 9.61 11.92 6.11
N PHE A 22 9.80 10.71 6.65
CA PHE A 22 8.89 10.14 7.65
C PHE A 22 8.81 11.00 8.92
N GLY A 23 9.93 11.55 9.40
CA GLY A 23 9.96 12.47 10.54
C GLY A 23 9.14 13.73 10.28
N TRP A 24 9.25 14.31 9.09
CA TRP A 24 8.40 15.44 8.68
C TRP A 24 6.92 15.07 8.60
N MET A 25 6.60 13.94 7.95
CA MET A 25 5.22 13.45 7.86
C MET A 25 4.61 13.22 9.25
N ASN A 26 5.39 12.75 10.21
CA ASN A 26 4.95 12.60 11.59
C ASN A 26 4.69 13.95 12.26
N THR A 27 5.66 14.88 12.19
CA THR A 27 5.53 16.22 12.81
C THR A 27 4.39 17.04 12.22
N LEU A 28 4.13 16.92 10.91
CA LEU A 28 3.01 17.58 10.25
C LEU A 28 1.66 16.85 10.45
N GLY A 29 1.63 15.77 11.24
CA GLY A 29 0.40 15.00 11.50
C GLY A 29 -0.11 14.18 10.31
N LEU A 30 0.65 14.08 9.22
CA LEU A 30 0.25 13.35 8.00
C LEU A 30 0.06 11.86 8.25
N PHE A 31 0.81 11.25 9.18
CA PHE A 31 0.59 9.85 9.56
C PHE A 31 -0.71 9.62 10.33
N ALA A 32 -1.12 10.59 11.13
CA ALA A 32 -2.35 10.54 11.91
C ALA A 32 -3.57 11.02 11.11
N ALA A 33 -3.38 11.55 9.90
CA ALA A 33 -4.46 12.05 9.05
C ALA A 33 -5.54 10.97 8.82
N PRO A 34 -6.78 11.18 9.31
CA PRO A 34 -7.85 10.21 9.14
C PRO A 34 -8.22 10.03 7.66
N ARG A 35 -8.64 8.83 7.25
CA ARG A 35 -8.97 8.50 5.85
C ARG A 35 -10.02 9.43 5.25
N ASN A 36 -10.93 9.93 6.09
CA ASN A 36 -12.05 10.80 5.71
C ASN A 36 -11.76 12.30 5.90
N SER A 37 -10.57 12.68 6.33
CA SER A 37 -10.16 14.10 6.38
C SER A 37 -9.86 14.64 4.99
N VAL A 38 -9.83 15.97 4.82
CA VAL A 38 -9.44 16.61 3.55
C VAL A 38 -8.05 16.15 3.11
N VAL A 39 -7.08 16.18 4.02
CA VAL A 39 -5.70 15.74 3.79
C VAL A 39 -5.64 14.24 3.48
N GLY A 40 -6.33 13.41 4.26
CA GLY A 40 -6.36 11.96 4.06
C GLY A 40 -6.95 11.57 2.70
N ARG A 41 -8.06 12.19 2.30
CA ARG A 41 -8.64 12.00 0.95
C ARG A 41 -7.68 12.43 -0.16
N ALA A 42 -7.00 13.56 0.01
CA ALA A 42 -6.02 14.04 -0.97
C ALA A 42 -4.83 13.09 -1.11
N MET A 43 -4.32 12.54 -0.01
CA MET A 43 -3.21 11.58 -0.02
C MET A 43 -3.62 10.24 -0.65
N ARG A 44 -4.80 9.70 -0.32
CA ARG A 44 -5.32 8.43 -0.87
C ARG A 44 -5.51 8.44 -2.38
N ARG A 45 -5.76 9.60 -2.98
CA ARG A 45 -5.93 9.74 -4.43
C ARG A 45 -4.62 9.56 -5.21
N ARG A 46 -3.48 9.55 -4.52
CA ARG A 46 -2.15 9.42 -5.13
C ARG A 46 -1.57 8.05 -4.78
N PRO A 47 -0.84 7.39 -5.71
CA PRO A 47 -0.05 6.21 -5.37
C PRO A 47 0.95 6.52 -4.25
N ASP A 48 1.25 5.51 -3.45
CA ASP A 48 2.30 5.63 -2.45
C ASP A 48 3.65 5.89 -3.13
N PRO A 49 4.43 6.87 -2.65
CA PRO A 49 5.74 7.13 -3.21
C PRO A 49 6.72 6.01 -2.85
N ILE A 50 7.66 5.77 -3.74
CA ILE A 50 8.89 5.05 -3.41
C ILE A 50 9.84 6.06 -2.80
N PHE A 51 10.36 5.75 -1.62
CA PHE A 51 11.31 6.60 -0.92
C PHE A 51 12.73 6.26 -1.35
N GLY A 52 13.50 7.30 -1.72
CA GLY A 52 14.80 7.17 -2.36
C GLY A 52 14.84 7.94 -3.69
N LEU A 53 16.02 8.45 -4.03
CA LEU A 53 16.29 9.15 -5.31
C LEU A 53 17.28 8.38 -6.20
N GLU A 54 17.80 7.26 -5.72
CA GLU A 54 18.82 6.43 -6.36
C GLU A 54 18.35 5.96 -7.73
N LEU A 55 17.08 5.54 -7.85
CA LEU A 55 16.51 5.16 -9.15
C LEU A 55 16.54 6.33 -10.15
N ARG A 56 16.23 7.55 -9.70
CA ARG A 56 16.28 8.74 -10.57
C ARG A 56 17.71 9.03 -11.02
N GLU A 57 18.69 8.88 -10.13
CA GLU A 57 20.11 9.06 -10.42
C GLU A 57 20.62 7.99 -11.40
N LEU A 58 20.23 6.73 -11.20
CA LEU A 58 20.59 5.62 -12.09
C LEU A 58 19.98 5.75 -13.49
N ILE A 59 18.78 6.33 -13.59
CA ILE A 59 18.17 6.70 -14.88
C ILE A 59 18.94 7.87 -15.51
N GLY A 60 19.22 8.93 -14.73
CA GLY A 60 19.93 10.12 -15.22
C GLY A 60 21.36 9.83 -15.71
N THR A 61 22.04 8.84 -15.12
CA THR A 61 23.37 8.37 -15.55
C THR A 61 23.32 7.35 -16.70
N GLY A 62 22.12 6.93 -17.14
CA GLY A 62 21.94 5.93 -18.21
C GLY A 62 22.22 4.48 -17.79
N ARG A 63 22.54 4.21 -16.52
CA ARG A 63 22.77 2.84 -16.00
C ARG A 63 21.48 1.99 -16.03
N ILE A 64 20.34 2.65 -15.82
CA ILE A 64 19.00 2.08 -16.00
C ILE A 64 18.34 2.80 -17.17
N ARG A 65 17.94 2.03 -18.20
CA ARG A 65 17.06 2.54 -19.24
C ARG A 65 15.62 2.23 -18.84
N TRP A 66 14.82 3.27 -18.70
CA TRP A 66 13.39 3.12 -18.44
C TRP A 66 12.65 2.88 -19.75
N LYS A 67 11.72 1.93 -19.75
CA LYS A 67 10.85 1.55 -20.84
C LYS A 67 9.38 1.62 -20.39
N PRO A 68 8.42 1.84 -21.32
CA PRO A 68 7.02 1.71 -21.00
C PRO A 68 6.65 0.25 -20.67
N GLU A 69 5.38 -0.03 -20.44
CA GLU A 69 4.95 -1.39 -20.13
C GLU A 69 5.31 -2.41 -21.21
N VAL A 70 5.59 -3.63 -20.77
CA VAL A 70 5.72 -4.80 -21.64
C VAL A 70 4.34 -5.18 -22.16
N THR A 71 4.21 -5.32 -23.48
CA THR A 71 2.97 -5.70 -24.17
C THR A 71 2.99 -7.14 -24.65
N GLY A 72 4.15 -7.77 -24.72
CA GLY A 72 4.29 -9.19 -25.03
C GLY A 72 5.71 -9.69 -24.90
N ALA A 73 5.87 -11.00 -24.85
CA ALA A 73 7.16 -11.67 -24.93
C ALA A 73 7.01 -12.94 -25.78
N GLU A 74 8.00 -13.21 -26.63
CA GLU A 74 8.01 -14.34 -27.54
C GLU A 74 9.45 -14.85 -27.73
N GLY A 75 9.70 -16.10 -27.33
CA GLY A 75 11.06 -16.60 -27.20
C GLY A 75 11.89 -15.71 -26.27
N GLU A 76 13.00 -15.18 -26.78
CA GLU A 76 13.91 -14.29 -26.06
C GLU A 76 13.57 -12.80 -26.25
N ARG A 77 12.57 -12.46 -27.08
CA ARG A 77 12.20 -11.07 -27.40
C ARG A 77 11.09 -10.56 -26.48
N VAL A 78 11.28 -9.37 -25.94
CA VAL A 78 10.29 -8.63 -25.14
C VAL A 78 9.87 -7.38 -25.90
N ARG A 79 8.55 -7.23 -26.13
CA ARG A 79 7.92 -6.08 -26.80
C ARG A 79 7.39 -5.08 -25.78
N PHE A 80 7.61 -3.79 -26.04
CA PHE A 80 7.16 -2.68 -25.20
C PHE A 80 6.08 -1.85 -25.89
N ALA A 81 5.32 -1.08 -25.11
CA ALA A 81 4.20 -0.28 -25.64
C ALA A 81 4.62 0.84 -26.61
N ASP A 82 5.90 1.23 -26.64
CA ASP A 82 6.46 2.16 -27.63
C ASP A 82 6.86 1.47 -28.95
N GLY A 83 6.59 0.17 -29.09
CA GLY A 83 6.95 -0.62 -30.26
C GLY A 83 8.40 -1.09 -30.27
N SER A 84 9.21 -0.72 -29.27
CA SER A 84 10.58 -1.21 -29.16
C SER A 84 10.62 -2.68 -28.72
N GLU A 85 11.71 -3.36 -29.07
CA GLU A 85 12.01 -4.73 -28.66
C GLU A 85 13.38 -4.81 -27.97
N GLU A 86 13.49 -5.68 -26.98
CA GLU A 86 14.76 -6.00 -26.32
C GLU A 86 14.88 -7.51 -26.11
N GLN A 87 16.11 -8.00 -25.98
CA GLN A 87 16.41 -9.40 -25.68
C GLN A 87 17.18 -9.49 -24.35
N PRO A 88 16.48 -9.38 -23.21
CA PRO A 88 17.14 -9.41 -21.90
C PRO A 88 17.63 -10.82 -21.57
N ALA A 89 18.86 -10.94 -21.07
CA ALA A 89 19.40 -12.23 -20.61
C ALA A 89 18.67 -12.80 -19.37
N ALA A 90 17.97 -11.94 -18.61
CA ALA A 90 17.17 -12.34 -17.46
C ALA A 90 15.99 -11.38 -17.25
N VAL A 91 14.87 -11.92 -16.75
CA VAL A 91 13.68 -11.15 -16.39
C VAL A 91 13.41 -11.30 -14.91
N ILE A 92 13.25 -10.18 -14.21
CA ILE A 92 12.88 -10.12 -12.79
C ILE A 92 11.46 -9.56 -12.68
N TRP A 93 10.54 -10.36 -12.15
CA TRP A 93 9.16 -9.93 -11.92
C TRP A 93 9.03 -9.20 -10.59
N ALA A 94 8.92 -7.86 -10.66
CA ALA A 94 8.70 -6.99 -9.51
C ALA A 94 7.24 -6.49 -9.46
N THR A 95 6.27 -7.41 -9.58
CA THR A 95 4.83 -7.09 -9.75
C THR A 95 4.09 -6.77 -8.45
N GLY A 96 4.75 -6.95 -7.30
CA GLY A 96 4.14 -6.75 -5.98
C GLY A 96 3.18 -7.89 -5.60
N PHE A 97 2.25 -7.59 -4.69
CA PHE A 97 1.23 -8.53 -4.20
C PHE A 97 -0.13 -7.85 -4.11
N ARG A 98 -1.19 -8.66 -4.02
CA ARG A 98 -2.55 -8.20 -3.71
C ARG A 98 -3.01 -8.90 -2.43
N PRO A 99 -3.86 -8.26 -1.60
CA PRO A 99 -4.48 -8.96 -0.49
C PRO A 99 -5.28 -10.16 -1.03
N ASP A 100 -5.04 -11.34 -0.45
CA ASP A 100 -5.89 -12.50 -0.62
C ASP A 100 -6.54 -12.81 0.73
N LEU A 101 -7.83 -12.53 0.82
CA LEU A 101 -8.63 -12.66 2.03
C LEU A 101 -9.77 -13.67 1.84
N GLY A 102 -9.70 -14.49 0.78
CA GLY A 102 -10.70 -15.53 0.51
C GLY A 102 -10.77 -16.62 1.58
N TRP A 103 -9.76 -16.70 2.45
CA TRP A 103 -9.77 -17.59 3.62
C TRP A 103 -10.73 -17.12 4.73
N ILE A 104 -11.19 -15.86 4.70
CA ILE A 104 -12.19 -15.33 5.63
C ILE A 104 -13.59 -15.67 5.07
N ASP A 105 -13.98 -16.92 5.27
CA ASP A 105 -15.28 -17.44 4.83
C ASP A 105 -16.38 -17.11 5.86
N VAL A 106 -16.71 -15.83 5.96
CA VAL A 106 -17.75 -15.31 6.87
C VAL A 106 -18.69 -14.41 6.10
N GLU A 107 -19.96 -14.79 6.02
CA GLU A 107 -20.97 -14.03 5.30
C GLU A 107 -21.06 -12.59 5.83
N GLY A 108 -21.04 -11.61 4.92
CA GLY A 108 -21.07 -10.19 5.25
C GLY A 108 -19.74 -9.57 5.69
N ALA A 109 -18.66 -10.35 5.85
CA ALA A 109 -17.35 -9.85 6.26
C ALA A 109 -16.58 -9.12 5.15
N ALA A 110 -16.82 -9.48 3.88
CA ALA A 110 -16.16 -8.90 2.73
C ALA A 110 -17.17 -8.22 1.76
N ASP A 111 -16.66 -7.32 0.92
CA ASP A 111 -17.40 -6.76 -0.20
C ASP A 111 -17.30 -7.65 -1.45
N GLU A 112 -17.95 -7.22 -2.53
CA GLU A 112 -17.96 -7.95 -3.82
C GLU A 112 -16.57 -8.10 -4.44
N LEU A 113 -15.58 -7.32 -3.97
CA LEU A 113 -14.19 -7.38 -4.39
C LEU A 113 -13.32 -8.23 -3.45
N GLY A 114 -13.92 -8.89 -2.45
CA GLY A 114 -13.21 -9.68 -1.44
C GLY A 114 -12.45 -8.83 -0.41
N LEU A 115 -12.74 -7.53 -0.30
CA LEU A 115 -12.10 -6.65 0.68
C LEU A 115 -12.92 -6.57 1.97
N PRO A 116 -12.30 -6.44 3.15
CA PRO A 116 -13.01 -6.37 4.42
C PRO A 116 -13.99 -5.20 4.47
N ARG A 117 -15.24 -5.48 4.81
CA ARG A 117 -16.21 -4.45 5.21
C ARG A 117 -15.92 -4.06 6.64
N HIS A 118 -15.59 -2.80 6.88
CA HIS A 118 -15.33 -2.34 8.25
C HIS A 118 -15.51 -0.84 8.45
N HIS A 119 -15.77 -0.46 9.70
CA HIS A 119 -15.55 0.89 10.20
C HIS A 119 -14.37 0.89 11.17
N ARG A 120 -13.22 1.47 10.78
CA ARG A 120 -11.98 1.50 11.58
C ARG A 120 -11.45 0.13 12.06
N GLY A 121 -11.92 -0.97 11.48
CA GLY A 121 -11.52 -2.33 11.82
C GLY A 121 -12.66 -3.15 12.39
N VAL A 122 -13.76 -2.52 12.81
CA VAL A 122 -14.96 -3.22 13.28
C VAL A 122 -15.76 -3.71 12.09
N SER A 123 -15.97 -5.03 12.01
CA SER A 123 -16.81 -5.67 10.98
C SER A 123 -18.29 -5.39 11.23
N PRO A 124 -19.16 -5.38 10.20
CA PRO A 124 -20.60 -5.50 10.41
C PRO A 124 -21.00 -6.86 11.01
N VAL A 125 -20.15 -7.88 10.91
CA VAL A 125 -20.35 -9.20 11.54
C VAL A 125 -19.90 -9.13 13.00
N ALA A 126 -20.82 -9.42 13.93
CA ALA A 126 -20.54 -9.42 15.36
C ALA A 126 -19.39 -10.37 15.72
N GLY A 127 -18.48 -9.93 16.59
CA GLY A 127 -17.32 -10.72 17.00
C GLY A 127 -16.16 -10.77 16.01
N LEU A 128 -16.29 -10.20 14.80
CA LEU A 128 -15.22 -10.14 13.80
C LEU A 128 -14.57 -8.74 13.73
N TYR A 129 -13.24 -8.70 13.73
CA TYR A 129 -12.47 -7.46 13.70
C TYR A 129 -11.24 -7.59 12.80
N PHE A 130 -10.82 -6.48 12.22
CA PHE A 130 -9.66 -6.37 11.32
C PHE A 130 -8.65 -5.37 11.88
N ALA A 131 -7.36 -5.62 11.63
CA ALA A 131 -6.28 -4.73 12.00
C ALA A 131 -5.21 -4.69 10.89
N GLY A 132 -4.50 -3.56 10.79
CA GLY A 132 -3.38 -3.40 9.85
C GLY A 132 -3.79 -3.15 8.40
N LEU A 133 -5.06 -2.82 8.12
CA LEU A 133 -5.50 -2.58 6.74
C LEU A 133 -4.97 -1.22 6.21
N PRO A 134 -4.63 -1.13 4.91
CA PRO A 134 -4.28 0.14 4.28
C PRO A 134 -5.39 1.17 4.50
N TRP A 135 -5.04 2.31 5.11
CA TRP A 135 -5.99 3.37 5.43
C TRP A 135 -7.20 2.91 6.29
N GLN A 136 -7.03 1.90 7.15
CA GLN A 136 -8.07 1.40 8.06
C GLN A 136 -8.75 2.55 8.83
N HIS A 137 -7.92 3.40 9.43
CA HIS A 137 -8.35 4.65 10.06
C HIS A 137 -7.53 5.84 9.59
N THR A 138 -6.19 5.71 9.52
CA THR A 138 -5.24 6.79 9.20
C THR A 138 -4.22 6.38 8.14
N ARG A 139 -3.41 7.32 7.64
CA ARG A 139 -2.32 7.03 6.69
C ARG A 139 -1.34 5.96 7.17
N SER A 140 -1.14 5.86 8.48
CA SER A 140 -0.18 4.95 9.10
C SER A 140 -0.76 3.60 9.54
N SER A 141 -2.05 3.35 9.29
CA SER A 141 -2.75 2.13 9.75
C SER A 141 -2.08 0.81 9.37
N ALA A 142 -1.55 0.70 8.15
CA ALA A 142 -0.83 -0.50 7.68
C ALA A 142 0.68 -0.48 7.99
N LEU A 143 1.16 0.53 8.72
CA LEU A 143 2.57 0.67 9.09
C LEU A 143 2.74 0.31 10.56
N ILE A 144 3.93 -0.20 10.93
CA ILE A 144 4.27 -0.53 12.32
C ILE A 144 3.99 0.66 13.28
N CYS A 145 4.27 1.89 12.84
CA CYS A 145 4.05 3.10 13.64
C CYS A 145 2.58 3.54 13.81
N GLY A 146 1.62 2.87 13.14
CA GLY A 146 0.20 3.18 13.27
C GLY A 146 -0.68 1.98 13.59
N ALA A 147 -0.26 0.76 13.24
CA ALA A 147 -1.02 -0.47 13.48
C ALA A 147 -1.40 -0.64 14.96
N GLY A 148 -0.54 -0.25 15.90
CA GLY A 148 -0.83 -0.33 17.33
C GLY A 148 -2.03 0.50 17.78
N ARG A 149 -2.28 1.68 17.18
CA ARG A 149 -3.45 2.51 17.49
C ARG A 149 -4.75 1.86 17.02
N ASP A 150 -4.71 1.21 15.86
CA ASP A 150 -5.87 0.50 15.32
C ASP A 150 -6.14 -0.79 16.09
N ALA A 151 -5.08 -1.51 16.50
CA ALA A 151 -5.20 -2.68 17.37
C ALA A 151 -5.78 -2.34 18.74
N ALA A 152 -5.34 -1.24 19.37
CA ALA A 152 -5.91 -0.77 20.63
C ALA A 152 -7.41 -0.45 20.50
N TYR A 153 -7.79 0.25 19.43
CA TYR A 153 -9.20 0.54 19.15
C TYR A 153 -10.04 -0.73 18.95
N ALA A 154 -9.52 -1.72 18.22
CA ALA A 154 -10.19 -3.02 18.06
C ALA A 154 -10.30 -3.76 19.40
N ALA A 155 -9.25 -3.76 20.23
CA ALA A 155 -9.24 -4.40 21.54
C ALA A 155 -10.30 -3.80 22.49
N GLU A 156 -10.47 -2.47 22.48
CA GLU A 156 -11.55 -1.81 23.24
C GLU A 156 -12.94 -2.32 22.82
N HIS A 157 -13.18 -2.48 21.52
CA HIS A 157 -14.47 -2.97 21.01
C HIS A 157 -14.68 -4.45 21.31
N ILE A 158 -13.61 -5.26 21.24
CA ILE A 158 -13.64 -6.67 21.62
C ILE A 158 -13.96 -6.81 23.11
N ALA A 159 -13.34 -6.01 23.97
CA ALA A 159 -13.58 -6.05 25.41
C ALA A 159 -15.04 -5.70 25.75
N ALA A 160 -15.60 -4.67 25.11
CA ALA A 160 -17.02 -4.32 25.26
C ALA A 160 -17.94 -5.46 24.79
N TYR A 161 -17.67 -6.02 23.60
CA TYR A 161 -18.45 -7.14 23.06
C TYR A 161 -18.46 -8.35 24.01
N LEU A 162 -17.31 -8.71 24.59
CA LEU A 162 -17.19 -9.84 25.50
C LEU A 162 -17.90 -9.61 26.84
N GLN A 163 -18.07 -8.37 27.30
CA GLN A 163 -18.85 -8.06 28.49
C GLN A 163 -20.34 -8.35 28.25
N ASP A 164 -20.85 -7.98 27.08
CA ASP A 164 -22.25 -8.18 26.69
C ASP A 164 -22.57 -9.65 26.33
N HIS A 165 -21.57 -10.41 25.92
CA HIS A 165 -21.70 -11.80 25.42
C HIS A 165 -20.91 -12.79 26.27
N ARG A 166 -20.79 -12.55 27.59
CA ARG A 166 -20.10 -13.48 28.50
C ARG A 166 -20.67 -14.90 28.32
N PRO A 167 -19.85 -15.90 27.96
CA PRO A 167 -20.31 -17.28 28.00
C PRO A 167 -20.68 -17.63 29.44
N ILE A 168 -21.86 -18.25 29.59
CA ILE A 168 -22.39 -18.78 30.85
C ILE A 168 -21.41 -19.80 31.44
#